data_AF-A0AAY4C4M6-F1
#
_entry.id   AF-A0AAY4C4M6-F1
#
_cell.length_a   1.000
_cell.length_b   1.000
_cell.length_c   1.000
_cell.angle_alpha   90.00
_cell.angle_beta   90.00
_cell.angle_gamma   90.00
#
_symmetry.space_group_name_H-M   'P 1'
#
loop_
_entity.id
_entity.type
_entity.pdbx_description
1 polymer ?
#
loop_
_entity_poly.entity_id
_entity_poly.type
_entity_poly.pdbx_seq_one_letter_code
_entity_poly.pdbx_strand_id
1 'polypeptide(L)'
;RSGRSPRRVSKALREGRVSATDLCRKCLQRIRETHYLNAYISVTEELAMQQAERRRKLRLLRGYTFMWEPRGILDGVPFSVKDNFCTQGVETTCASLMLKGYTPPFNATVVQKLLDQGAVLLGKTNLDEFAMGSGSTDSSFGPVRNPWSEAVTGGRSSTELGSDWAIAGGSSGGSAAAVASLSCYLSLGSDTGGSTRNPGALCGVVALKPTYGVLSRHGLIPLVNSMDVPGILTRRVCDAAIVLDILRGPDERDSTTVPSPALDCALTEELDLTRITVGIPQVTDWFQDAGQEVVVSSALAGTAGGLPSDLFPWR
;
A
#
# COMPACT_ATOMS: atom_id res chain seq x y z
N ARG A 1 -13.71 15.08 2.34
CA ARG A 1 -12.66 15.32 3.36
C ARG A 1 -12.32 14.09 4.22
N SER A 2 -13.09 13.00 4.23
CA SER A 2 -12.56 11.67 4.59
C SER A 2 -12.84 10.71 3.43
N GLY A 3 -11.79 10.19 2.81
CA GLY A 3 -12.02 9.22 1.74
C GLY A 3 -12.59 7.92 2.35
N ARG A 4 -13.54 7.31 1.63
CA ARG A 4 -14.29 6.14 2.12
C ARG A 4 -13.35 4.91 2.22
N SER A 5 -13.58 4.01 3.16
CA SER A 5 -12.86 2.73 3.23
C SER A 5 -13.32 1.77 2.12
N PRO A 6 -12.48 0.85 1.60
CA PRO A 6 -12.87 -0.31 0.80
C PRO A 6 -14.19 -0.97 1.23
N ARG A 7 -14.43 -1.23 2.53
CA ARG A 7 -15.73 -1.78 2.98
C ARG A 7 -16.91 -0.87 2.64
N ARG A 8 -16.80 0.43 2.93
CA ARG A 8 -17.85 1.41 2.67
C ARG A 8 -18.05 1.64 1.16
N VAL A 9 -16.97 1.59 0.39
CA VAL A 9 -17.01 1.65 -1.07
C VAL A 9 -17.69 0.42 -1.64
N SER A 10 -17.28 -0.78 -1.23
CA SER A 10 -17.90 -2.04 -1.62
C SER A 10 -19.40 -2.04 -1.32
N LYS A 11 -19.81 -1.59 -0.13
CA LYS A 11 -21.23 -1.39 0.21
C LYS A 11 -21.92 -0.41 -0.75
N ALA A 12 -21.34 0.77 -0.99
CA ALA A 12 -21.91 1.76 -1.92
C ALA A 12 -21.99 1.26 -3.37
N LEU A 13 -21.00 0.48 -3.81
CA LEU A 13 -20.94 -0.19 -5.09
C LEU A 13 -22.05 -1.24 -5.21
N ARG A 14 -22.26 -2.08 -4.17
CA ARG A 14 -23.34 -3.07 -4.10
C ARG A 14 -24.74 -2.47 -4.10
N GLU A 15 -24.89 -1.31 -3.47
CA GLU A 15 -26.16 -0.58 -3.42
C GLU A 15 -26.38 0.35 -4.63
N GLY A 16 -25.45 0.36 -5.61
CA GLY A 16 -25.59 1.19 -6.81
C GLY A 16 -25.43 2.71 -6.58
N ARG A 17 -25.08 3.13 -5.36
CA ARG A 17 -24.84 4.54 -4.99
C ARG A 17 -23.61 5.13 -5.67
N VAL A 18 -22.69 4.28 -6.13
CA VAL A 18 -21.49 4.62 -6.92
C VAL A 18 -21.27 3.51 -7.95
N SER A 19 -20.77 3.84 -9.14
CA SER A 19 -20.33 2.84 -10.13
C SER A 19 -18.80 2.61 -10.07
N ALA A 20 -18.35 1.42 -10.45
CA ALA A 20 -16.92 1.11 -10.53
C ALA A 20 -16.19 2.06 -11.51
N THR A 21 -16.85 2.43 -12.61
CA THR A 21 -16.33 3.38 -13.60
C THR A 21 -16.17 4.78 -13.04
N ASP A 22 -17.12 5.29 -12.25
CA ASP A 22 -17.01 6.63 -11.65
C ASP A 22 -15.90 6.65 -10.61
N LEU A 23 -15.75 5.56 -9.86
CA LEU A 23 -14.70 5.41 -8.88
C LEU A 23 -13.31 5.39 -9.54
N CYS A 24 -13.16 4.59 -10.60
CA CYS A 24 -11.94 4.52 -11.39
C CYS A 24 -11.60 5.89 -12.01
N ARG A 25 -12.58 6.56 -12.62
CA ARG A 25 -12.39 7.88 -13.23
C ARG A 25 -11.94 8.93 -12.21
N LYS A 26 -12.52 8.92 -11.00
CA LYS A 26 -12.09 9.82 -9.90
C LYS A 26 -10.66 9.55 -9.45
N CYS A 27 -10.27 8.29 -9.34
CA CYS A 27 -8.89 7.91 -9.02
C CYS A 27 -7.92 8.36 -10.12
N LEU A 28 -8.23 8.10 -11.39
CA LEU A 28 -7.41 8.54 -12.54
C LEU A 28 -7.30 10.07 -12.61
N GLN A 29 -8.39 10.80 -12.38
CA GLN A 29 -8.35 12.26 -12.27
C GLN A 29 -7.40 12.70 -11.14
N ARG A 30 -7.48 12.03 -9.98
CA ARG A 30 -6.61 12.34 -8.86
C ARG A 30 -5.13 12.08 -9.18
N ILE A 31 -4.82 11.00 -9.89
CA ILE A 31 -3.46 10.71 -10.39
C ILE A 31 -2.94 11.88 -11.23
N ARG A 32 -3.76 12.42 -12.14
CA ARG A 32 -3.39 13.59 -12.97
C ARG A 32 -3.18 14.86 -12.14
N GLU A 33 -4.10 15.15 -11.22
CA GLU A 33 -3.99 16.32 -10.33
C GLU A 33 -2.74 16.26 -9.45
N THR A 34 -2.33 15.07 -9.03
CA THR A 34 -1.18 14.87 -8.15
C THR A 34 0.06 14.34 -8.88
N HIS A 35 0.15 14.54 -10.21
CA HIS A 35 1.28 14.05 -11.01
C HIS A 35 2.63 14.60 -10.52
N TYR A 36 2.65 15.80 -9.92
CA TYR A 36 3.83 16.44 -9.33
C TYR A 36 4.45 15.64 -8.17
N LEU A 37 3.72 14.67 -7.59
CA LEU A 37 4.26 13.75 -6.58
C LEU A 37 5.12 12.63 -7.19
N ASN A 38 4.99 12.39 -8.50
CA ASN A 38 5.65 11.31 -9.22
C ASN A 38 5.42 9.92 -8.61
N ALA A 39 4.22 9.68 -8.07
CA ALA A 39 3.88 8.43 -7.37
C ALA A 39 3.75 7.21 -8.29
N TYR A 40 3.58 7.41 -9.60
CA TYR A 40 3.38 6.36 -10.60
C TYR A 40 4.46 6.44 -11.68
N ILE A 41 5.05 5.29 -12.04
CA ILE A 41 5.89 5.16 -13.24
C ILE A 41 4.99 5.02 -14.46
N SER A 42 3.98 4.15 -14.37
CA SER A 42 3.01 3.91 -15.44
C SER A 42 1.58 3.90 -14.89
N VAL A 43 0.67 4.51 -15.64
CA VAL A 43 -0.77 4.54 -15.32
C VAL A 43 -1.48 3.70 -16.36
N THR A 44 -2.21 2.68 -15.92
CA THR A 44 -2.90 1.73 -16.81
C THR A 44 -4.32 2.18 -17.12
N GLU A 45 -4.49 3.42 -17.58
CA GLU A 45 -5.81 4.08 -17.70
C GLU A 45 -6.82 3.25 -18.52
N GLU A 46 -6.43 2.81 -19.71
CA GLU A 46 -7.30 2.03 -20.59
C GLU A 46 -7.71 0.71 -19.93
N LEU A 47 -6.74 -0.05 -19.41
CA LEU A 47 -6.98 -1.30 -18.70
C LEU A 47 -7.87 -1.08 -17.46
N ALA A 48 -7.61 -0.03 -16.68
CA ALA A 48 -8.37 0.30 -15.48
C ALA A 48 -9.85 0.57 -15.82
N MET A 49 -10.10 1.37 -16.87
CA MET A 49 -11.44 1.68 -17.33
C MET A 49 -12.15 0.45 -17.93
N GLN A 50 -11.45 -0.39 -18.68
CA GLN A 50 -11.98 -1.65 -19.19
C GLN A 50 -12.37 -2.60 -18.05
N GLN A 51 -11.51 -2.76 -17.04
CA GLN A 51 -11.79 -3.56 -15.85
C GLN A 51 -13.01 -3.01 -15.10
N ALA A 52 -13.07 -1.69 -14.87
CA ALA A 52 -14.18 -1.04 -14.17
C ALA A 52 -15.51 -1.16 -14.91
N GLU A 53 -15.52 -0.98 -16.24
CA GLU A 53 -16.73 -1.14 -17.06
C GLU A 53 -17.20 -2.60 -17.07
N ARG A 54 -16.28 -3.56 -17.11
CA ARG A 54 -16.63 -4.98 -16.94
C ARG A 54 -17.33 -5.24 -15.60
N ARG A 55 -16.83 -4.66 -14.50
CA ARG A 55 -17.49 -4.78 -13.18
C ARG A 55 -18.88 -4.15 -13.17
N ARG A 56 -19.02 -2.96 -13.79
CA ARG A 56 -20.31 -2.27 -13.92
C ARG A 56 -21.32 -3.10 -14.72
N LYS A 57 -20.94 -3.61 -15.90
CA LYS A 57 -21.82 -4.42 -16.76
C LYS A 57 -22.31 -5.67 -16.04
N LEU A 58 -21.41 -6.41 -15.38
CA LEU A 58 -21.78 -7.58 -14.60
C LEU A 58 -22.82 -7.24 -13.52
N ARG A 59 -22.70 -6.08 -12.88
CA ARG A 59 -23.67 -5.63 -11.86
C ARG A 59 -25.02 -5.23 -12.44
N LEU A 60 -25.08 -4.66 -13.65
CA LEU A 60 -26.34 -4.28 -14.30
C LEU A 60 -27.16 -5.50 -14.76
N LEU A 61 -26.52 -6.64 -15.00
CA LEU A 61 -27.21 -7.91 -15.30
C LEU A 61 -28.03 -8.46 -14.12
N ARG A 62 -28.00 -7.81 -12.95
CA ARG A 62 -28.92 -8.04 -11.80
C ARG A 62 -30.40 -8.05 -12.19
N GLY A 63 -30.79 -7.38 -13.27
CA GLY A 63 -32.17 -7.36 -13.74
C GLY A 63 -32.65 -8.64 -14.46
N TYR A 64 -31.73 -9.52 -14.87
CA TYR A 64 -32.04 -10.66 -15.75
C TYR A 64 -31.67 -12.04 -15.18
N THR A 65 -30.89 -12.11 -14.11
CA THR A 65 -30.47 -13.40 -13.53
C THR A 65 -30.21 -13.29 -12.03
N PHE A 66 -30.76 -14.22 -11.26
CA PHE A 66 -30.59 -14.37 -9.79
C PHE A 66 -29.14 -14.69 -9.34
N MET A 67 -28.12 -14.55 -10.20
CA MET A 67 -26.76 -15.08 -10.01
C MET A 67 -25.65 -14.01 -9.96
N TRP A 68 -25.97 -12.72 -9.74
CA TRP A 68 -24.89 -11.76 -9.49
C TRP A 68 -24.50 -11.73 -8.01
N GLU A 69 -23.38 -12.38 -7.70
CA GLU A 69 -22.62 -12.16 -6.47
C GLU A 69 -21.37 -11.32 -6.78
N PRO A 70 -21.00 -10.34 -5.94
CA PRO A 70 -19.69 -9.70 -6.03
C PRO A 70 -18.60 -10.79 -6.03
N ARG A 71 -17.59 -10.66 -6.89
CA ARG A 71 -16.44 -11.59 -6.85
C ARG A 71 -15.73 -11.59 -5.51
N GLY A 72 -15.84 -10.48 -4.78
CA GLY A 72 -15.32 -10.35 -3.45
C GLY A 72 -15.51 -8.95 -2.89
N ILE A 73 -14.93 -8.70 -1.71
CA ILE A 73 -15.08 -7.44 -1.00
C ILE A 73 -14.44 -6.26 -1.73
N LEU A 74 -13.47 -6.51 -2.62
CA LEU A 74 -12.79 -5.49 -3.43
C LEU A 74 -13.34 -5.36 -4.86
N ASP A 75 -14.49 -5.96 -5.18
CA ASP A 75 -15.06 -5.91 -6.54
C ASP A 75 -15.34 -4.46 -7.01
N GLY A 76 -14.57 -4.01 -8.00
CA GLY A 76 -14.61 -2.65 -8.54
C GLY A 76 -13.83 -1.60 -7.73
N VAL A 77 -13.03 -2.00 -6.73
CA VAL A 77 -12.21 -1.10 -5.92
C VAL A 77 -10.85 -0.84 -6.60
N PRO A 78 -10.46 0.42 -6.87
CA PRO A 78 -9.17 0.74 -7.46
C PRO A 78 -7.98 0.53 -6.53
N PHE A 79 -6.93 -0.11 -7.04
CA PHE A 79 -5.66 -0.31 -6.35
C PHE A 79 -4.47 0.04 -7.26
N SER A 80 -3.31 0.24 -6.66
CA SER A 80 -2.04 0.35 -7.37
C SER A 80 -1.04 -0.68 -6.85
N VAL A 81 0.05 -0.90 -7.57
CA VAL A 81 1.07 -1.90 -7.20
C VAL A 81 2.45 -1.34 -7.47
N LYS A 82 3.39 -1.52 -6.54
CA LYS A 82 4.80 -1.15 -6.74
C LYS A 82 5.38 -1.79 -7.99
N ASP A 83 6.20 -1.04 -8.71
CA ASP A 83 6.71 -1.47 -10.02
C ASP A 83 7.73 -2.62 -9.98
N ASN A 84 8.01 -3.20 -8.81
CA ASN A 84 8.76 -4.45 -8.69
C ASN A 84 7.88 -5.70 -8.57
N PHE A 85 6.56 -5.59 -8.75
CA PHE A 85 5.69 -6.74 -8.93
C PHE A 85 5.37 -6.93 -10.41
N CYS A 86 5.52 -8.17 -10.88
CA CYS A 86 5.10 -8.59 -12.21
C CYS A 86 3.58 -8.41 -12.37
N THR A 87 3.18 -7.83 -13.50
CA THR A 87 1.80 -7.67 -13.93
C THR A 87 1.70 -8.07 -15.39
N GLN A 88 0.87 -9.07 -15.68
CA GLN A 88 0.72 -9.62 -17.01
C GLN A 88 0.29 -8.53 -17.99
N GLY A 89 1.07 -8.32 -19.05
CA GLY A 89 0.76 -7.34 -20.09
C GLY A 89 0.94 -5.87 -19.66
N VAL A 90 1.53 -5.60 -18.49
CA VAL A 90 1.86 -4.25 -18.02
C VAL A 90 3.35 -4.19 -17.68
N GLU A 91 4.05 -3.24 -18.28
CA GLU A 91 5.48 -3.03 -18.10
C GLU A 91 5.89 -3.01 -16.61
N THR A 92 7.02 -3.63 -16.30
CA THR A 92 7.58 -3.74 -14.95
C THR A 92 9.06 -3.40 -15.02
N THR A 93 9.45 -2.26 -14.48
CA THR A 93 10.80 -1.70 -14.65
C THR A 93 11.64 -1.75 -13.38
N CYS A 94 11.03 -1.97 -12.21
CA CYS A 94 11.69 -1.79 -10.92
C CYS A 94 12.32 -0.40 -10.74
N ALA A 95 11.76 0.64 -11.36
CA ALA A 95 12.36 1.97 -11.45
C ALA A 95 13.76 2.00 -12.10
N SER A 96 14.10 0.99 -12.89
CA SER A 96 15.38 0.85 -13.58
C SER A 96 15.22 0.94 -15.08
N LEU A 97 16.14 1.64 -15.74
CA LEU A 97 16.25 1.58 -17.20
C LEU A 97 16.66 0.20 -17.70
N MET A 98 17.25 -0.66 -16.86
CA MET A 98 17.63 -2.04 -17.21
C MET A 98 16.42 -2.88 -17.64
N LEU A 99 15.27 -2.69 -16.98
CA LEU A 99 14.03 -3.42 -17.27
C LEU A 99 13.03 -2.60 -18.08
N LYS A 100 13.46 -1.47 -18.67
CA LYS A 100 12.61 -0.73 -19.60
C LYS A 100 12.25 -1.61 -20.80
N GLY A 101 10.97 -1.71 -21.11
CA GLY A 101 10.39 -2.59 -22.13
C GLY A 101 10.01 -3.99 -21.61
N TYR A 102 10.36 -4.36 -20.38
CA TYR A 102 10.02 -5.68 -19.84
C TYR A 102 8.52 -5.75 -19.52
N THR A 103 7.81 -6.57 -20.29
CA THR A 103 6.38 -6.87 -20.08
C THR A 103 6.23 -8.32 -19.60
N PRO A 104 5.97 -8.55 -18.30
CA PRO A 104 5.84 -9.90 -17.76
C PRO A 104 4.71 -10.70 -18.42
N PRO A 105 4.87 -12.01 -18.65
CA PRO A 105 3.81 -12.87 -19.18
C PRO A 105 2.85 -13.39 -18.08
N PHE A 106 3.07 -13.01 -16.82
CA PHE A 106 2.30 -13.48 -15.67
C PHE A 106 2.12 -12.37 -14.62
N ASN A 107 1.10 -12.53 -13.76
CA ASN A 107 0.90 -11.70 -12.58
C ASN A 107 1.65 -12.29 -11.38
N ALA A 108 2.24 -11.43 -10.54
CA ALA A 108 2.62 -11.81 -9.20
C ALA A 108 1.40 -12.35 -8.44
N THR A 109 1.61 -13.33 -7.55
CA THR A 109 0.49 -14.03 -6.90
C THR A 109 -0.39 -13.07 -6.09
N VAL A 110 0.21 -12.12 -5.37
CA VAL A 110 -0.53 -11.09 -4.63
C VAL A 110 -1.36 -10.17 -5.54
N VAL A 111 -0.86 -9.87 -6.75
CA VAL A 111 -1.60 -9.08 -7.73
C VAL A 111 -2.78 -9.89 -8.27
N GLN A 112 -2.55 -11.15 -8.63
CA GLN A 112 -3.59 -12.04 -9.14
C GLN A 112 -4.74 -12.19 -8.14
N LYS A 113 -4.43 -12.39 -6.84
CA LYS A 113 -5.45 -12.48 -5.78
C LYS A 113 -6.33 -11.22 -5.71
N LEU A 114 -5.79 -10.02 -5.90
CA LEU A 114 -6.60 -8.78 -5.96
C LEU A 114 -7.47 -8.72 -7.23
N LEU A 115 -6.92 -9.10 -8.39
CA LEU A 115 -7.67 -9.15 -9.65
C LEU A 115 -8.82 -10.18 -9.59
N ASP A 116 -8.62 -11.29 -8.90
CA ASP A 116 -9.63 -12.33 -8.69
C ASP A 116 -10.78 -11.82 -7.83
N GLN A 117 -10.51 -10.96 -6.85
CA GLN A 117 -11.54 -10.22 -6.09
C GLN A 117 -12.29 -9.18 -6.94
N GLY A 118 -11.89 -8.96 -8.20
CA GLY A 118 -12.49 -7.96 -9.09
C GLY A 118 -11.96 -6.55 -8.86
N ALA A 119 -10.84 -6.38 -8.16
CA ALA A 119 -10.20 -5.08 -7.99
C ALA A 119 -9.72 -4.52 -9.34
N VAL A 120 -9.57 -3.20 -9.40
CA VAL A 120 -9.22 -2.46 -10.64
C VAL A 120 -7.80 -1.90 -10.51
N LEU A 121 -6.89 -2.33 -11.39
CA LEU A 121 -5.50 -1.89 -11.38
C LEU A 121 -5.36 -0.51 -12.03
N LEU A 122 -4.87 0.47 -11.28
CA LEU A 122 -4.65 1.85 -11.76
C LEU A 122 -3.28 2.05 -12.40
N GLY A 123 -2.27 1.29 -12.00
CA GLY A 123 -0.92 1.43 -12.53
C GLY A 123 0.18 0.95 -11.61
N LYS A 124 1.42 1.17 -12.04
CA LYS A 124 2.64 0.79 -11.34
C LYS A 124 3.23 1.97 -10.58
N THR A 125 3.36 1.85 -9.27
CA THR A 125 3.87 2.93 -8.42
C THR A 125 5.40 2.97 -8.41
N ASN A 126 5.93 4.18 -8.33
CA ASN A 126 7.36 4.46 -8.30
C ASN A 126 8.03 3.97 -6.99
N LEU A 127 9.35 3.82 -7.04
CA LEU A 127 10.19 3.19 -6.01
C LEU A 127 11.65 3.62 -6.19
N ASP A 128 12.50 3.37 -5.20
CA ASP A 128 13.95 3.34 -5.44
C ASP A 128 14.30 2.17 -6.37
N GLU A 129 15.29 2.37 -7.24
CA GLU A 129 15.71 1.39 -8.25
C GLU A 129 16.00 0.02 -7.63
N PHE A 130 15.38 -1.03 -8.16
CA PHE A 130 15.44 -2.41 -7.61
C PHE A 130 15.12 -2.53 -6.11
N ALA A 131 14.28 -1.62 -5.60
CA ALA A 131 13.93 -1.49 -4.20
C ALA A 131 15.09 -1.11 -3.26
N MET A 132 16.25 -0.71 -3.79
CA MET A 132 17.45 -0.33 -3.05
C MET A 132 17.42 1.15 -2.68
N GLY A 133 16.90 1.46 -1.49
CA GLY A 133 16.86 2.82 -0.98
C GLY A 133 15.80 3.02 0.09
N SER A 134 15.84 4.21 0.71
CA SER A 134 14.93 4.60 1.79
C SER A 134 14.24 5.95 1.56
N GLY A 135 14.39 6.54 0.37
CA GLY A 135 13.86 7.86 0.04
C GLY A 135 12.90 7.90 -1.15
N SER A 136 12.88 6.86 -1.99
CA SER A 136 12.31 6.90 -3.33
C SER A 136 12.87 8.05 -4.17
N THR A 137 14.18 8.32 -4.01
CA THR A 137 14.93 9.37 -4.70
C THR A 137 15.76 8.80 -5.85
N ASP A 138 16.08 7.51 -5.80
CA ASP A 138 17.05 6.87 -6.69
C ASP A 138 16.38 6.20 -7.89
N SER A 139 15.11 6.53 -8.15
CA SER A 139 14.38 6.06 -9.32
C SER A 139 14.96 6.66 -10.61
N SER A 140 15.16 5.82 -11.62
CA SER A 140 15.47 6.28 -12.99
C SER A 140 14.36 7.14 -13.61
N PHE A 141 13.17 7.14 -13.01
CA PHE A 141 12.00 7.93 -13.44
C PHE A 141 11.79 9.18 -12.57
N GLY A 142 12.79 9.55 -11.77
CA GLY A 142 12.79 10.73 -10.90
C GLY A 142 12.19 10.46 -9.51
N PRO A 143 12.44 11.37 -8.56
CA PRO A 143 12.11 11.16 -7.16
C PRO A 143 10.60 11.21 -6.90
N VAL A 144 10.15 10.51 -5.85
CA VAL A 144 8.79 10.60 -5.31
C VAL A 144 8.72 11.65 -4.21
N ARG A 145 7.82 12.62 -4.36
CA ARG A 145 7.63 13.68 -3.36
C ARG A 145 6.57 13.30 -2.34
N ASN A 146 6.78 13.69 -1.09
CA ASN A 146 5.81 13.49 -0.02
C ASN A 146 4.57 14.38 -0.24
N PRO A 147 3.34 13.84 -0.18
CA PRO A 147 2.11 14.64 -0.25
C PRO A 147 2.00 15.73 0.82
N TRP A 148 2.71 15.60 1.93
CA TRP A 148 2.74 16.56 3.04
C TRP A 148 3.88 17.57 2.95
N SER A 149 4.59 17.64 1.83
CA SER A 149 5.78 18.50 1.67
C SER A 149 5.54 19.94 2.13
N GLU A 150 4.45 20.59 1.73
CA GLU A 150 4.14 21.97 2.17
C GLU A 150 3.98 22.12 3.68
N ALA A 151 3.39 21.12 4.35
CA ALA A 151 3.19 21.11 5.79
C ALA A 151 4.48 20.82 6.56
N VAL A 152 5.38 20.02 5.97
CA VAL A 152 6.64 19.57 6.59
C VAL A 152 7.77 20.60 6.36
N THR A 153 7.79 21.29 5.23
CA THR A 153 8.79 22.33 4.94
C THR A 153 8.43 23.67 5.59
N GLY A 154 7.26 23.79 6.24
CA GLY A 154 6.88 24.94 7.08
C GLY A 154 6.90 26.28 6.36
N GLY A 155 6.72 26.30 5.03
CA GLY A 155 6.89 27.51 4.22
C GLY A 155 8.29 28.12 4.30
N ARG A 156 9.32 27.35 4.72
CA ARG A 156 10.70 27.82 4.81
C ARG A 156 11.20 28.16 3.40
N SER A 157 11.55 29.44 3.23
CA SER A 157 12.31 29.92 2.08
C SER A 157 13.60 29.10 1.93
N SER A 158 13.91 28.76 0.70
CA SER A 158 14.84 27.74 0.19
C SER A 158 16.34 27.93 0.51
N THR A 159 16.72 28.56 1.62
CA THR A 159 18.11 29.00 1.81
C THR A 159 19.01 28.06 2.63
N GLU A 160 18.52 26.93 3.16
CA GLU A 160 19.39 25.94 3.81
C GLU A 160 19.06 24.50 3.37
N LEU A 161 19.98 23.94 2.57
CA LEU A 161 20.04 22.56 2.04
C LEU A 161 18.82 22.08 1.22
N GLY A 162 18.52 22.79 0.12
CA GLY A 162 18.49 22.16 -1.20
C GLY A 162 17.17 21.70 -1.83
N SER A 163 16.03 21.66 -1.13
CA SER A 163 14.74 21.38 -1.82
C SER A 163 13.47 21.81 -1.08
N ASP A 164 12.53 22.42 -1.81
CA ASP A 164 11.18 22.82 -1.34
C ASP A 164 10.22 21.63 -1.09
N TRP A 165 10.74 20.41 -1.00
CA TRP A 165 9.93 19.20 -0.88
C TRP A 165 10.60 18.15 0.02
N ALA A 166 9.79 17.27 0.61
CA ALA A 166 10.24 16.20 1.50
C ALA A 166 10.14 14.83 0.82
N ILE A 167 11.03 13.90 1.17
CA ILE A 167 10.98 12.52 0.67
C ILE A 167 9.70 11.80 1.11
N ALA A 168 9.14 10.97 0.24
CA ALA A 168 8.02 10.10 0.58
C ALA A 168 8.44 8.89 1.46
N GLY A 169 9.74 8.71 1.68
CA GLY A 169 10.33 7.49 2.20
C GLY A 169 10.53 6.44 1.11
N GLY A 170 11.10 5.29 1.46
CA GLY A 170 11.47 4.31 0.46
C GLY A 170 11.72 2.92 1.00
N SER A 171 11.76 1.91 0.13
CA SER A 171 11.66 2.05 -1.33
C SER A 171 10.24 2.03 -1.89
N SER A 172 9.18 1.91 -1.09
CA SER A 172 7.78 1.94 -1.56
C SER A 172 7.12 3.32 -1.47
N GLY A 173 7.89 4.41 -1.69
CA GLY A 173 7.39 5.77 -1.54
C GLY A 173 6.26 6.12 -2.50
N GLY A 174 6.31 5.63 -3.75
CA GLY A 174 5.22 5.82 -4.71
C GLY A 174 3.91 5.17 -4.23
N SER A 175 4.00 3.97 -3.64
CA SER A 175 2.84 3.28 -3.07
C SER A 175 2.21 4.07 -1.92
N ALA A 176 3.03 4.62 -1.02
CA ALA A 176 2.56 5.39 0.12
C ALA A 176 1.96 6.75 -0.33
N ALA A 177 2.66 7.45 -1.23
CA ALA A 177 2.20 8.72 -1.80
C ALA A 177 0.88 8.54 -2.56
N ALA A 178 0.72 7.46 -3.33
CA ALA A 178 -0.51 7.14 -4.05
C ALA A 178 -1.72 6.96 -3.11
N VAL A 179 -1.52 6.29 -1.97
CA VAL A 179 -2.57 6.08 -0.96
C VAL A 179 -2.89 7.37 -0.21
N ALA A 180 -1.86 8.10 0.23
CA ALA A 180 -1.99 9.37 0.93
C ALA A 180 -2.67 10.46 0.09
N SER A 181 -2.38 10.50 -1.21
CA SER A 181 -2.96 11.46 -2.15
C SER A 181 -4.40 11.13 -2.57
N LEU A 182 -4.98 10.02 -2.08
CA LEU A 182 -6.31 9.52 -2.44
C LEU A 182 -6.42 9.09 -3.91
N SER A 183 -5.30 8.84 -4.58
CA SER A 183 -5.28 8.37 -5.97
C SER A 183 -5.67 6.89 -6.09
N CYS A 184 -5.53 6.10 -5.01
CA CYS A 184 -5.98 4.71 -4.93
C CYS A 184 -6.57 4.39 -3.54
N TYR A 185 -7.25 3.26 -3.38
CA TYR A 185 -7.81 2.83 -2.09
C TYR A 185 -6.83 1.99 -1.26
N LEU A 186 -5.97 1.26 -1.95
CA LEU A 186 -4.89 0.45 -1.40
C LEU A 186 -3.75 0.38 -2.42
N SER A 187 -2.54 0.15 -1.92
CA SER A 187 -1.37 -0.12 -2.76
C SER A 187 -0.59 -1.30 -2.21
N LEU A 188 0.01 -2.08 -3.11
CA LEU A 188 1.00 -3.09 -2.73
C LEU A 188 2.39 -2.47 -2.77
N GLY A 189 3.15 -2.66 -1.68
CA GLY A 189 4.57 -2.33 -1.57
C GLY A 189 5.42 -3.58 -1.38
N SER A 190 6.71 -3.40 -1.13
CA SER A 190 7.60 -4.47 -0.65
C SER A 190 8.42 -3.93 0.52
N ASP A 191 8.76 -4.79 1.47
CA ASP A 191 9.52 -4.46 2.67
C ASP A 191 10.62 -5.49 2.86
N THR A 192 11.87 -5.04 2.69
CA THR A 192 13.08 -5.85 2.94
C THR A 192 13.69 -5.42 4.26
N GLY A 193 13.97 -4.11 4.41
CA GLY A 193 14.56 -3.51 5.62
C GLY A 193 13.72 -2.41 6.26
N GLY A 194 12.43 -2.32 5.94
CA GLY A 194 11.56 -1.19 6.31
C GLY A 194 10.86 -0.55 5.11
N SER A 195 11.05 -1.09 3.90
CA SER A 195 10.67 -0.43 2.65
C SER A 195 9.18 -0.23 2.41
N THR A 196 8.30 -0.76 3.28
CA THR A 196 6.86 -0.42 3.33
C THR A 196 6.55 0.42 4.57
N ARG A 197 7.09 0.06 5.74
CA ARG A 197 6.82 0.77 7.01
C ARG A 197 7.37 2.19 7.03
N ASN A 198 8.59 2.40 6.56
CA ASN A 198 9.24 3.71 6.46
C ASN A 198 8.41 4.71 5.62
N PRO A 199 8.07 4.42 4.34
CA PRO A 199 7.24 5.34 3.56
C PRO A 199 5.82 5.46 4.12
N GLY A 200 5.29 4.41 4.75
CA GLY A 200 4.01 4.48 5.47
C GLY A 200 4.01 5.53 6.57
N ALA A 201 5.04 5.52 7.43
CA ALA A 201 5.21 6.49 8.50
C ALA A 201 5.37 7.92 7.96
N LEU A 202 6.23 8.12 6.96
CA LEU A 202 6.51 9.45 6.42
C LEU A 202 5.34 10.05 5.62
N CYS A 203 4.52 9.22 4.96
CA CYS A 203 3.34 9.69 4.24
C CYS A 203 2.06 9.67 5.10
N GLY A 204 2.13 9.28 6.37
CA GLY A 204 0.97 9.26 7.27
C GLY A 204 -0.12 8.26 6.85
N VAL A 205 0.26 7.08 6.40
CA VAL A 205 -0.65 6.00 5.99
C VAL A 205 -0.39 4.72 6.78
N VAL A 206 -1.37 3.82 6.79
CA VAL A 206 -1.19 2.50 7.40
C VAL A 206 -0.34 1.65 6.46
N ALA A 207 0.78 1.14 6.97
CA ALA A 207 1.69 0.28 6.25
C ALA A 207 1.99 -0.98 7.05
N LEU A 208 1.61 -2.13 6.48
CA LEU A 208 1.75 -3.42 7.11
C LEU A 208 2.79 -4.24 6.35
N LYS A 209 3.83 -4.67 7.09
CA LYS A 209 4.70 -5.77 6.69
C LYS A 209 4.26 -7.04 7.43
N PRO A 210 3.61 -8.00 6.75
CA PRO A 210 3.23 -9.26 7.38
C PRO A 210 4.45 -10.08 7.85
N THR A 211 4.16 -11.20 8.53
CA THR A 211 5.16 -12.23 8.80
C THR A 211 5.70 -12.79 7.48
N TYR A 212 7.01 -13.04 7.43
CA TYR A 212 7.66 -13.65 6.26
C TYR A 212 6.99 -14.99 5.93
N GLY A 213 6.71 -15.23 4.65
CA GLY A 213 6.01 -16.43 4.17
C GLY A 213 4.48 -16.40 4.28
N VAL A 214 3.86 -15.41 4.94
CA VAL A 214 2.38 -15.31 4.97
C VAL A 214 1.81 -14.89 3.61
N LEU A 215 2.54 -14.04 2.89
CA LEU A 215 2.22 -13.63 1.53
C LEU A 215 3.26 -14.19 0.57
N SER A 216 2.78 -14.73 -0.55
CA SER A 216 3.65 -15.24 -1.62
C SER A 216 4.50 -14.13 -2.23
N ARG A 217 5.78 -14.45 -2.45
CA ARG A 217 6.77 -13.64 -3.16
C ARG A 217 6.85 -13.99 -4.65
N HIS A 218 6.08 -14.97 -5.14
CA HIS A 218 6.07 -15.30 -6.55
C HIS A 218 5.66 -14.08 -7.40
N GLY A 219 6.55 -13.68 -8.32
CA GLY A 219 6.41 -12.50 -9.17
C GLY A 219 6.76 -11.17 -8.52
N LEU A 220 7.23 -11.15 -7.27
CA LEU A 220 7.98 -10.02 -6.71
C LEU A 220 9.44 -10.14 -7.19
N ILE A 221 9.93 -9.15 -7.93
CA ILE A 221 11.33 -9.10 -8.33
C ILE A 221 12.16 -8.82 -7.06
N PRO A 222 13.08 -9.73 -6.69
CA PRO A 222 13.69 -9.74 -5.36
C PRO A 222 14.76 -8.67 -5.19
N LEU A 223 14.95 -8.25 -3.94
CA LEU A 223 16.12 -7.52 -3.45
C LEU A 223 16.97 -8.46 -2.58
N VAL A 224 16.41 -8.96 -1.47
CA VAL A 224 17.04 -9.97 -0.61
C VAL A 224 16.01 -11.04 -0.26
N ASN A 225 16.11 -12.20 -0.90
CA ASN A 225 15.10 -13.28 -0.82
C ASN A 225 14.73 -13.74 0.60
N SER A 226 15.68 -13.72 1.55
CA SER A 226 15.46 -14.10 2.94
C SER A 226 14.73 -13.04 3.77
N MET A 227 14.51 -11.84 3.22
CA MET A 227 13.97 -10.67 3.92
C MET A 227 12.78 -10.03 3.19
N ASP A 228 12.67 -10.20 1.87
CA ASP A 228 11.62 -9.58 1.07
C ASP A 228 10.23 -10.06 1.48
N VAL A 229 9.36 -9.11 1.85
CA VAL A 229 7.95 -9.39 2.15
C VAL A 229 7.06 -8.44 1.34
N PRO A 230 6.04 -8.94 0.61
CA PRO A 230 5.01 -8.08 0.05
C PRO A 230 4.32 -7.27 1.15
N GLY A 231 4.30 -5.95 0.98
CA GLY A 231 3.74 -5.00 1.92
C GLY A 231 2.36 -4.51 1.48
N ILE A 232 1.55 -4.09 2.46
CA ILE A 232 0.20 -3.57 2.24
C ILE A 232 0.15 -2.12 2.73
N LEU A 233 -0.29 -1.20 1.87
CA LEU A 233 -0.49 0.20 2.23
C LEU A 233 -1.96 0.60 2.05
N THR A 234 -2.56 1.15 3.10
CA THR A 234 -3.95 1.61 3.12
C THR A 234 -4.10 2.85 4.00
N ARG A 235 -5.31 3.42 4.07
CA ARG A 235 -5.59 4.59 4.93
C ARG A 235 -6.12 4.22 6.31
N ARG A 236 -6.45 2.94 6.54
CA ARG A 236 -7.07 2.47 7.78
C ARG A 236 -6.62 1.05 8.09
N VAL A 237 -6.46 0.76 9.38
CA VAL A 237 -6.03 -0.56 9.87
C VAL A 237 -6.99 -1.66 9.43
N CYS A 238 -8.30 -1.41 9.52
CA CYS A 238 -9.32 -2.37 9.08
C CYS A 238 -9.23 -2.70 7.57
N ASP A 239 -8.76 -1.77 6.74
CA ASP A 239 -8.56 -2.02 5.32
C ASP A 239 -7.31 -2.87 5.07
N ALA A 240 -6.24 -2.65 5.83
CA ALA A 240 -5.03 -3.48 5.76
C ALA A 240 -5.33 -4.93 6.17
N ALA A 241 -6.16 -5.15 7.20
CA ALA A 241 -6.57 -6.48 7.63
C ALA A 241 -7.38 -7.24 6.56
N ILE A 242 -8.31 -6.56 5.87
CA ILE A 242 -9.05 -7.16 4.74
C ILE A 242 -8.11 -7.58 3.63
N VAL A 243 -7.17 -6.70 3.27
CA VAL A 243 -6.22 -6.99 2.19
C VAL A 243 -5.30 -8.14 2.60
N LEU A 244 -4.82 -8.18 3.84
CA LEU A 244 -4.02 -9.29 4.34
C LEU A 244 -4.78 -10.63 4.21
N ASP A 245 -6.06 -10.64 4.58
CA ASP A 245 -6.89 -11.84 4.48
C ASP A 245 -7.09 -12.35 3.05
N ILE A 246 -7.23 -11.43 2.10
CA ILE A 246 -7.32 -11.76 0.68
C ILE A 246 -6.00 -12.33 0.15
N LEU A 247 -4.87 -11.75 0.57
CA LEU A 247 -3.56 -12.04 -0.03
C LEU A 247 -2.89 -13.28 0.55
N ARG A 248 -3.16 -13.61 1.81
CA ARG A 248 -2.47 -14.70 2.53
C ARG A 248 -2.82 -16.08 2.01
N GLY A 249 -2.06 -17.06 2.49
CA GLY A 249 -2.27 -18.47 2.20
C GLY A 249 -1.21 -19.04 1.25
N PRO A 250 -1.14 -20.38 1.17
CA PRO A 250 -0.09 -21.07 0.45
C PRO A 250 -0.09 -20.72 -1.04
N ASP A 251 1.08 -20.81 -1.64
CA ASP A 251 1.28 -20.70 -3.08
C ASP A 251 2.28 -21.76 -3.54
N GLU A 252 1.84 -22.66 -4.42
CA GLU A 252 2.69 -23.73 -4.98
C GLU A 252 3.88 -23.19 -5.78
N ARG A 253 3.81 -21.93 -6.22
CA ARG A 253 4.90 -21.25 -6.94
C ARG A 253 5.91 -20.58 -6.01
N ASP A 254 5.66 -20.57 -4.71
CA ASP A 254 6.54 -20.04 -3.68
C ASP A 254 6.66 -21.01 -2.51
N SER A 255 7.73 -21.81 -2.54
CA SER A 255 8.08 -22.79 -1.51
C SER A 255 8.38 -22.17 -0.13
N THR A 256 8.48 -20.84 -0.03
CA THR A 256 8.68 -20.15 1.25
C THR A 256 7.37 -19.74 1.92
N THR A 257 6.22 -19.99 1.28
CA THR A 257 4.93 -19.73 1.92
C THR A 257 4.70 -20.66 3.11
N VAL A 258 4.19 -20.09 4.21
CA VAL A 258 3.89 -20.84 5.44
C VAL A 258 2.39 -20.82 5.73
N PRO A 259 1.84 -21.89 6.34
CA PRO A 259 0.47 -21.87 6.83
C PRO A 259 0.23 -20.67 7.76
N SER A 260 -0.88 -19.97 7.55
CA SER A 260 -1.29 -18.82 8.36
C SER A 260 -2.66 -19.10 8.97
N PRO A 261 -2.83 -19.03 10.30
CA PRO A 261 -4.11 -19.28 10.95
C PRO A 261 -5.15 -18.24 10.51
N ALA A 262 -6.41 -18.63 10.41
CA ALA A 262 -7.47 -17.74 9.95
C ALA A 262 -7.50 -16.42 10.76
N LEU A 263 -7.58 -15.28 10.07
CA LEU A 263 -7.78 -13.98 10.69
C LEU A 263 -9.27 -13.82 10.88
N ASP A 264 -9.69 -13.57 12.12
CA ASP A 264 -11.03 -13.06 12.34
C ASP A 264 -11.06 -11.60 11.88
N CYS A 265 -11.43 -11.40 10.62
CA CYS A 265 -11.27 -10.12 9.92
C CYS A 265 -12.27 -9.06 10.38
N ALA A 266 -13.09 -9.35 11.39
CA ALA A 266 -13.88 -8.36 12.10
C ALA A 266 -13.01 -7.65 13.15
N LEU A 267 -12.01 -6.87 12.71
CA LEU A 267 -11.49 -5.81 13.57
C LEU A 267 -12.63 -4.84 13.83
N THR A 268 -13.30 -5.01 14.97
CA THR A 268 -14.30 -4.09 15.49
C THR A 268 -13.62 -2.82 15.97
N GLU A 269 -14.35 -1.70 15.96
CA GLU A 269 -13.83 -0.44 16.52
C GLU A 269 -13.68 -0.55 18.06
N GLU A 270 -14.29 -1.56 18.68
CA GLU A 270 -14.15 -1.94 20.08
C GLU A 270 -13.22 -3.15 20.19
N LEU A 271 -11.97 -2.91 20.60
CA LEU A 271 -10.99 -3.95 20.93
C LEU A 271 -10.74 -3.87 22.44
N ASP A 272 -10.96 -4.97 23.15
CA ASP A 272 -10.53 -5.09 24.54
C ASP A 272 -9.03 -5.38 24.58
N LEU A 273 -8.25 -4.37 24.99
CA LEU A 273 -6.80 -4.48 25.11
C LEU A 273 -6.35 -4.86 26.52
N THR A 274 -7.26 -5.00 27.50
CA THR A 274 -6.92 -5.17 28.93
C THR A 274 -6.11 -6.43 29.23
N ARG A 275 -6.14 -7.44 28.34
CA ARG A 275 -5.40 -8.71 28.48
C ARG A 275 -4.16 -8.81 27.58
N ILE A 276 -3.78 -7.72 26.91
CA ILE A 276 -2.62 -7.71 26.01
C ILE A 276 -1.42 -7.14 26.75
N THR A 277 -0.33 -7.90 26.77
CA THR A 277 0.97 -7.42 27.28
C THR A 277 1.73 -6.73 26.15
N VAL A 278 2.14 -5.48 26.36
CA VAL A 278 2.93 -4.71 25.41
C VAL A 278 4.34 -4.53 25.97
N GLY A 279 5.33 -5.15 25.31
CA GLY A 279 6.74 -4.92 25.62
C GLY A 279 7.21 -3.60 24.98
N ILE A 280 7.76 -2.70 25.80
CA ILE A 280 8.45 -1.50 25.31
C ILE A 280 9.95 -1.78 25.43
N PRO A 281 10.68 -1.96 24.32
CA PRO A 281 12.13 -2.13 24.38
C PRO A 281 12.78 -0.94 25.09
N GLN A 282 13.64 -1.18 26.08
CA GLN A 282 14.40 -0.10 26.70
C GLN A 282 15.44 0.40 25.71
N VAL A 283 15.11 1.50 25.06
CA VAL A 283 15.96 2.10 24.04
C VAL A 283 17.11 2.85 24.72
N THR A 284 18.30 2.26 24.72
CA THR A 284 19.54 3.03 24.72
C THR A 284 20.37 2.75 23.47
N ASP A 285 20.37 1.53 22.94
CA ASP A 285 21.41 1.19 21.93
C ASP A 285 20.96 1.40 20.46
N TRP A 286 19.67 1.70 20.21
CA TRP A 286 19.10 1.74 18.85
C TRP A 286 18.81 3.14 18.30
N PHE A 287 18.69 4.17 19.16
CA PHE A 287 18.31 5.53 18.75
C PHE A 287 19.35 6.62 19.13
N GLN A 288 20.51 6.25 19.66
CA GLN A 288 21.47 7.21 20.23
C GLN A 288 22.15 8.15 19.22
N ASP A 289 22.18 7.83 17.92
CA ASP A 289 22.96 8.59 16.94
C ASP A 289 22.14 9.47 15.96
N ALA A 290 20.82 9.53 16.10
CA ALA A 290 20.00 10.41 15.28
C ALA A 290 19.14 11.28 16.19
N GLY A 291 19.27 12.61 16.12
CA GLY A 291 18.48 13.59 16.87
C GLY A 291 16.95 13.59 16.63
N GLN A 292 16.36 12.42 16.36
CA GLN A 292 14.94 12.10 16.26
C GLN A 292 14.28 11.84 17.63
N GLU A 293 15.04 11.93 18.72
CA GLU A 293 14.65 11.46 20.05
C GLU A 293 13.39 12.14 20.59
N VAL A 294 13.13 13.43 20.31
CA VAL A 294 12.04 14.19 20.95
C VAL A 294 10.65 13.94 20.33
N VAL A 295 10.55 13.78 19.01
CA VAL A 295 9.25 13.62 18.32
C VAL A 295 8.76 12.17 18.39
N VAL A 296 9.67 11.20 18.26
CA VAL A 296 9.31 9.78 18.33
C VAL A 296 8.98 9.38 19.77
N SER A 297 9.75 9.83 20.76
CA SER A 297 9.47 9.56 22.18
C SER A 297 8.14 10.17 22.64
N SER A 298 7.83 11.41 22.22
CA SER A 298 6.55 12.06 22.57
C SER A 298 5.35 11.38 21.90
N ALA A 299 5.47 10.93 20.65
CA ALA A 299 4.41 10.16 19.97
C ALA A 299 4.20 8.77 20.62
N LEU A 300 5.29 8.08 20.97
CA LEU A 300 5.23 6.79 21.68
C LEU A 300 4.63 6.96 23.08
N ALA A 301 5.03 8.00 23.83
CA ALA A 301 4.47 8.32 25.14
C ALA A 301 2.97 8.68 25.07
N GLY A 302 2.57 9.47 24.07
CA GLY A 302 1.16 9.81 23.83
C GLY A 302 0.31 8.59 23.45
N THR A 303 0.88 7.63 22.73
CA THR A 303 0.19 6.37 22.37
C THR A 303 0.13 5.40 23.55
N ALA A 304 1.22 5.32 24.33
CA ALA A 304 1.33 4.50 25.54
C ALA A 304 0.35 4.93 26.64
N GLY A 305 0.05 6.24 26.76
CA GLY A 305 -0.96 6.75 27.69
C GLY A 305 -2.40 6.27 27.41
N GLY A 306 -2.66 5.70 26.23
CA GLY A 306 -3.94 5.07 25.88
C GLY A 306 -3.95 3.54 25.96
N LEU A 307 -2.83 2.90 26.33
CA LEU A 307 -2.70 1.45 26.51
C LEU A 307 -2.91 1.08 27.99
N PRO A 308 -3.25 -0.19 28.31
CA PRO A 308 -3.38 -0.65 29.70
C PRO A 308 -2.11 -0.38 30.51
N SER A 309 -2.25 -0.21 31.84
CA SER A 309 -1.20 0.18 32.79
C SER A 309 -0.01 -0.79 32.90
N ASP A 310 -0.08 -1.95 32.25
CA ASP A 310 0.89 -3.04 32.36
C ASP A 310 1.93 -2.95 31.24
N LEU A 311 2.58 -1.79 31.14
CA LEU A 311 3.73 -1.56 30.25
C LEU A 311 4.99 -2.05 30.95
N PHE A 312 5.60 -3.10 30.42
CA PHE A 312 6.84 -3.65 30.97
C PHE A 312 8.04 -3.25 30.12
N PRO A 313 9.16 -2.86 30.76
CA PRO A 313 10.42 -2.72 30.06
C PRO A 313 10.87 -4.09 29.53
N TRP A 314 11.12 -4.17 28.24
CA TRP A 314 11.64 -5.38 27.59
C TRP A 314 13.15 -5.20 27.38
N ARG A 315 13.95 -6.13 27.95
CA ARG A 315 15.41 -6.21 27.76
C ARG A 315 15.73 -7.06 26.54
#